data_AF-A0A7I0K6M4-F1
#
_entry.id   AF-A0A7I0K6M4-F1
#
_cell.length_a   1.000
_cell.length_b   1.000
_cell.length_c   1.000
_cell.angle_alpha   90.00
_cell.angle_beta   90.00
_cell.angle_gamma   90.00
#
_symmetry.space_group_name_H-M   'P 1'
#
loop_
_entity.id
_entity.type
_entity.pdbx_description
1 polymer ?
#
loop_
_entity_poly.entity_id
_entity_poly.type
_entity_poly.pdbx_seq_one_letter_code
_entity_poly.pdbx_strand_id
1 'polypeptide(L)'
;MTTALEQLDAVPGWTVPVHRALTEQILLGGAPRAIAILNGTLAGAVGLGLRLWLVGLLVWAIGHLTAVWAARRDPLFFEVGRRHLRLPGHLLV
;
A
#
# COMPACT_ATOMS: atom_id res chain seq x y z
N MET A 1 -30.50 -8.36 -15.00
CA MET A 1 -30.46 -8.50 -13.52
C MET A 1 -29.56 -7.46 -12.84
N THR A 2 -28.84 -6.62 -13.59
CA THR A 2 -27.98 -5.53 -13.09
C THR A 2 -28.75 -4.31 -12.57
N THR A 3 -29.95 -4.07 -13.07
CA THR A 3 -30.81 -2.93 -12.72
C THR A 3 -31.34 -2.96 -11.28
N ALA A 4 -31.51 -4.15 -10.68
CA ALA A 4 -31.98 -4.27 -9.30
C ALA A 4 -30.93 -3.81 -8.28
N LEU A 5 -29.63 -3.94 -8.62
CA LEU A 5 -28.53 -3.52 -7.74
C LEU A 5 -28.33 -2.00 -7.76
N GLU A 6 -28.52 -1.33 -8.91
CA GLU A 6 -28.54 0.14 -8.99
C GLU A 6 -29.70 0.74 -8.17
N GLN A 7 -30.82 0.02 -8.06
CA GLN A 7 -32.00 0.49 -7.33
C GLN A 7 -31.84 0.44 -5.80
N LEU A 8 -30.88 -0.33 -5.26
CA LEU A 8 -30.55 -0.34 -3.83
C LEU A 8 -29.86 0.96 -3.38
N ASP A 9 -29.06 1.58 -4.26
CA ASP A 9 -28.44 2.90 -4.00
C ASP A 9 -29.48 4.04 -3.97
N ALA A 10 -30.68 3.79 -4.51
CA ALA A 10 -31.75 4.80 -4.61
C ALA A 10 -32.72 4.78 -3.41
N VAL A 11 -32.59 3.85 -2.45
CA VAL A 11 -33.47 3.80 -1.28
C VAL A 11 -33.07 4.89 -0.28
N PRO A 12 -33.91 5.93 -0.05
CA PRO A 12 -33.58 7.01 0.86
C PRO A 12 -33.35 6.47 2.28
N GLY A 13 -32.20 6.79 2.88
CA GLY A 13 -31.86 6.39 4.26
C GLY A 13 -31.11 5.07 4.42
N TRP A 14 -30.78 4.37 3.33
CA TRP A 14 -30.00 3.11 3.38
C TRP A 14 -28.56 3.24 2.86
N THR A 15 -28.20 4.38 2.27
CA THR A 15 -26.84 4.70 1.81
C THR A 15 -26.23 5.83 2.65
N VAL A 16 -24.98 5.65 3.11
CA VAL A 16 -24.22 6.69 3.81
C VAL A 16 -22.95 7.00 3.02
N PRO A 17 -22.61 8.29 2.77
CA PRO A 17 -21.37 8.63 2.08
C PRO A 17 -20.15 8.22 2.92
N VAL A 18 -19.32 7.33 2.37
CA VAL A 18 -18.04 6.93 2.98
C VAL A 18 -16.91 7.70 2.32
N HIS A 19 -16.08 8.35 3.11
CA HIS A 19 -14.89 9.02 2.61
C HIS A 19 -13.88 7.97 2.14
N ARG A 20 -13.34 8.13 0.92
CA ARG A 20 -12.28 7.26 0.39
C ARG A 20 -11.08 7.11 1.32
N ALA A 21 -10.75 8.13 2.10
CA ALA A 21 -9.67 8.08 3.09
C ALA A 21 -9.88 6.99 4.17
N LEU A 22 -11.11 6.51 4.38
CA LEU A 22 -11.44 5.45 5.35
C LEU A 22 -11.25 4.04 4.78
N THR A 23 -11.27 3.90 3.45
CA THR A 23 -11.28 2.59 2.77
C THR A 23 -10.06 2.38 1.88
N GLU A 24 -9.45 3.46 1.39
CA GLU A 24 -8.27 3.43 0.53
C GLU A 24 -6.98 3.62 1.34
N GLN A 25 -5.91 3.03 0.85
CA GLN A 25 -4.61 3.10 1.49
C GLN A 25 -4.04 4.52 1.44
N ILE A 26 -3.46 4.99 2.55
CA ILE A 26 -2.79 6.29 2.60
C ILE A 26 -1.47 6.19 1.83
N LEU A 27 -1.43 6.89 0.69
CA LEU A 27 -0.25 7.01 -0.14
C LEU A 27 0.65 8.15 0.34
N LEU A 28 1.96 7.93 0.34
CA LEU A 28 2.99 8.94 0.56
C LEU A 28 3.80 9.06 -0.73
N GLY A 29 3.61 10.15 -1.48
CA GLY A 29 4.29 10.35 -2.77
C GLY A 29 3.94 9.30 -3.83
N GLY A 30 2.77 8.65 -3.72
CA GLY A 30 2.34 7.58 -4.63
C GLY A 30 2.75 6.16 -4.21
N ALA A 31 3.51 6.00 -3.12
CA ALA A 31 3.83 4.69 -2.54
C ALA A 31 3.00 4.42 -1.27
N PRO A 32 2.71 3.16 -0.91
CA PRO A 32 2.10 2.82 0.37
C PRO A 32 2.93 3.36 1.53
N ARG A 33 2.30 4.09 2.47
CA ARG A 33 2.99 4.74 3.60
C ARG A 33 3.98 3.82 4.32
N ALA A 34 3.58 2.57 4.60
CA ALA A 34 4.43 1.61 5.31
C ALA A 34 5.75 1.32 4.57
N ILE A 35 5.69 1.13 3.25
CA ILE A 35 6.88 0.86 2.42
C ILE A 35 7.73 2.12 2.28
N ALA A 36 7.10 3.28 2.09
CA ALA A 36 7.83 4.53 1.97
C ALA A 36 8.65 4.83 3.24
N ILE A 37 8.06 4.60 4.43
CA ILE A 37 8.76 4.73 5.71
C ILE A 37 9.88 3.69 5.83
N LEU A 38 9.60 2.41 5.56
CA LEU A 38 10.60 1.35 5.64
C LEU A 38 11.82 1.63 4.75
N ASN A 39 11.57 2.00 3.49
CA ASN A 39 12.61 2.31 2.52
C ASN A 39 13.40 3.56 2.92
N GLY A 40 12.71 4.61 3.38
CA GLY A 40 13.34 5.83 3.89
C GLY A 40 14.26 5.58 5.07
N THR A 41 13.82 4.75 6.04
CA THR A 41 14.62 4.36 7.20
C THR A 41 15.84 3.53 6.79
N LEU A 42 15.66 2.56 5.90
CA LEU A 42 16.77 1.72 5.40
C LEU A 42 17.81 2.59 4.67
N ALA A 43 17.37 3.47 3.79
CA ALA A 43 18.23 4.41 3.08
C ALA A 43 18.94 5.39 4.03
N GLY A 44 18.25 5.89 5.06
CA GLY A 44 18.85 6.74 6.08
C GLY A 44 19.92 6.01 6.91
N ALA A 45 19.63 4.78 7.33
CA ALA A 45 20.60 3.95 8.05
C ALA A 45 21.86 3.68 7.22
N VAL A 46 21.71 3.37 5.93
CA VAL A 46 22.84 3.14 5.02
C VAL A 46 23.58 4.46 4.71
N GLY A 47 22.84 5.49 4.33
CA GLY A 47 23.41 6.75 3.84
C GLY A 47 24.09 7.56 4.94
N LEU A 48 23.41 7.74 6.07
CA LEU A 48 23.92 8.52 7.20
C LEU A 48 24.75 7.65 8.16
N GLY A 49 24.28 6.44 8.46
CA GLY A 49 24.94 5.55 9.44
C GLY A 49 26.29 5.02 8.97
N LEU A 50 26.41 4.60 7.72
CA LEU A 50 27.68 4.15 7.13
C LEU A 50 28.43 5.28 6.40
N ARG A 51 27.90 6.50 6.40
CA ARG A 51 28.37 7.66 5.59
C ARG A 51 28.37 7.40 4.07
N LEU A 52 27.70 6.34 3.61
CA LEU A 52 27.56 5.98 2.20
C LEU A 52 26.40 6.73 1.56
N TRP A 53 26.38 8.06 1.67
CA TRP A 53 25.22 8.89 1.32
C TRP A 53 24.71 8.66 -0.11
N LEU A 54 25.60 8.44 -1.09
CA LEU A 54 25.23 8.10 -2.47
C LEU A 54 24.51 6.75 -2.57
N VAL A 55 25.01 5.75 -1.85
CA VAL A 55 24.40 4.41 -1.81
C VAL A 55 23.03 4.49 -1.14
N GLY A 56 22.93 5.21 -0.02
CA GLY A 56 21.65 5.47 0.64
C GLY A 56 20.65 6.16 -0.29
N LEU A 57 21.09 7.16 -1.05
CA LEU A 57 20.24 7.87 -2.03
C LEU A 57 19.79 6.94 -3.17
N LEU A 58 20.68 6.08 -3.67
CA LEU A 58 20.35 5.07 -4.69
C LEU A 58 19.32 4.06 -4.19
N VAL A 59 19.53 3.52 -2.98
CA VAL A 59 18.58 2.62 -2.32
C VAL A 59 17.23 3.30 -2.16
N TRP A 60 17.21 4.54 -1.69
CA TRP A 60 15.99 5.33 -1.55
C TRP A 60 15.27 5.48 -2.89
N ALA A 61 15.96 5.96 -3.92
CA ALA A 61 15.36 6.24 -5.22
C ALA A 61 14.81 4.97 -5.87
N ILE A 62 15.60 3.89 -5.92
CA ILE A 62 15.18 2.62 -6.52
C ILE A 62 14.01 2.03 -5.74
N GLY A 63 14.12 1.97 -4.41
CA GLY A 63 13.07 1.41 -3.55
C GLY A 63 11.77 2.21 -3.61
N HIS A 64 11.85 3.54 -3.70
CA HIS A 64 10.66 4.39 -3.77
C HIS A 64 9.99 4.31 -5.14
N LEU A 65 10.76 4.35 -6.23
CA LEU A 65 10.23 4.21 -7.59
C LEU A 65 9.53 2.86 -7.80
N THR A 66 10.15 1.78 -7.32
CA THR A 66 9.54 0.44 -7.37
C THR A 66 8.28 0.36 -6.50
N ALA A 67 8.27 1.00 -5.32
CA ALA A 67 7.08 1.07 -4.47
C ALA A 67 5.93 1.84 -5.13
N VAL A 68 6.20 2.98 -5.77
CA VAL A 68 5.19 3.76 -6.52
C VAL A 68 4.66 2.96 -7.70
N TRP A 69 5.54 2.29 -8.44
CA TRP A 69 5.13 1.42 -9.55
C TRP A 69 4.27 0.24 -9.10
N ALA A 70 4.61 -0.37 -7.96
CA ALA A 70 3.82 -1.45 -7.37
C ALA A 70 2.44 -0.94 -6.92
N ALA A 71 2.37 0.20 -6.22
CA ALA A 71 1.11 0.81 -5.81
C ALA A 71 0.20 1.16 -6.99
N ARG A 72 0.78 1.59 -8.12
CA ARG A 72 0.04 1.83 -9.36
C ARG A 72 -0.58 0.56 -9.95
N ARG A 73 -0.03 -0.62 -9.67
CA ARG A 73 -0.54 -1.91 -10.17
C ARG A 73 -1.52 -2.56 -9.20
N ASP A 74 -1.19 -2.55 -7.92
CA ASP A 74 -2.03 -3.09 -6.85
C ASP A 74 -1.71 -2.35 -5.53
N PRO A 75 -2.64 -1.52 -5.03
CA PRO A 75 -2.49 -0.86 -3.73
C PRO A 75 -2.38 -1.84 -2.55
N LEU A 76 -2.95 -3.04 -2.65
CA LEU A 76 -3.02 -4.01 -1.56
C LEU A 76 -1.87 -5.01 -1.56
N PHE A 77 -0.93 -4.93 -2.51
CA PHE A 77 0.13 -5.94 -2.69
C PHE A 77 0.88 -6.25 -1.39
N PHE A 78 1.18 -5.22 -0.60
CA PHE A 78 1.95 -5.35 0.64
C PHE A 78 1.15 -6.04 1.75
N GLU A 79 -0.14 -5.71 1.84
CA GLU A 79 -1.02 -6.31 2.83
C GLU A 79 -1.26 -7.78 2.52
N VAL A 80 -1.48 -8.10 1.24
CA VAL A 80 -1.61 -9.48 0.76
C VAL A 80 -0.33 -10.26 1.00
N GLY A 81 0.84 -9.71 0.65
CA GLY A 81 2.13 -10.34 0.91
C GLY A 81 2.37 -10.61 2.40
N ARG A 82 2.09 -9.63 3.26
CA ARG A 82 2.18 -9.81 4.72
C ARG A 82 1.21 -10.88 5.23
N ARG A 83 -0.02 -10.91 4.69
CA ARG A 83 -1.01 -11.93 5.02
C ARG A 83 -0.57 -13.32 4.58
N HIS A 84 0.06 -13.42 3.41
CA HIS A 84 0.60 -14.67 2.87
C HIS A 84 1.75 -15.21 3.72
N LEU A 85 2.63 -14.35 4.22
CA LEU A 85 3.70 -14.75 5.15
C LEU A 85 3.18 -15.20 6.51
N ARG A 86 2.00 -14.73 6.94
CA ARG A 86 1.40 -15.06 8.24
C ARG A 86 0.54 -16.32 8.20
N LEU A 87 -0.08 -16.62 7.06
CA LEU A 87 -0.97 -17.78 6.92
C LEU A 87 -0.17 -19.01 6.49
N PRO A 88 -0.49 -20.21 7.01
CA PRO A 88 0.09 -21.44 6.49
C PRO A 88 -0.30 -21.61 5.01
N GLY A 89 0.63 -22.12 4.20
CA GLY A 89 0.43 -22.35 2.77
C GLY A 89 -0.58 -23.46 2.43
N HIS A 90 -1.21 -24.04 3.43
CA HIS A 90 -2.26 -25.05 3.31
C HIS A 90 -3.41 -24.69 4.26
N LEU A 91 -4.64 -25.02 3.85
CA LEU A 91 -5.78 -24.95 4.73
C LEU A 91 -5.68 -26.12 5.73
N LEU A 92 -5.55 -25.80 7.01
CA LEU A 92 -5.77 -26.79 8.07
C LEU A 92 -7.28 -27.01 8.14
N VAL A 93 -7.72 -28.18 7.68
CA VAL A 93 -9.10 -28.68 7.83
C VAL A 93 -9.26 -29.26 9.23
#